data_AF-A0AA94XQZ1-F1
#
_entry.id   AF-A0AA94XQZ1-F1
#
_cell.length_a   1.000
_cell.length_b   1.000
_cell.length_c   1.000
_cell.angle_alpha   90.00
_cell.angle_beta   90.00
_cell.angle_gamma   90.00
#
_symmetry.space_group_name_H-M   'P 1'
#
loop_
_entity.id
_entity.type
_entity.pdbx_description
1 polymer ?
#
loop_
_entity_poly.entity_id
_entity_poly.type
_entity_poly.pdbx_seq_one_letter_code
_entity_poly.pdbx_strand_id
1 'polypeptide(L)' 'MAEIVSAKGIIQLRHDRDTFRDAALALPRSATDSGDRATLDQAMGIFNLNRAELEAGR' A
#
# COMPACT_ATOMS: atom_id res chain seq x y z
N MET A 1 0.91 11.88 23.00
CA MET A 1 -0.29 11.20 23.52
C MET A 1 -0.23 9.75 23.08
N ALA A 2 -0.55 8.80 23.95
CA ALA A 2 -0.52 7.37 23.61
C ALA A 2 -1.95 6.90 23.38
N GLU A 3 -2.22 6.32 22.21
CA GLU A 3 -3.51 5.74 21.87
C GLU A 3 -3.55 4.27 22.31
N ILE A 4 -4.57 3.89 23.08
CA ILE A 4 -4.74 2.52 23.56
C ILE A 4 -5.51 1.74 22.48
N VAL A 5 -4.80 0.93 21.72
CA VAL A 5 -5.36 0.09 20.67
C VAL A 5 -5.57 -1.34 21.19
N SER A 6 -6.73 -1.91 20.89
CA SER A 6 -7.05 -3.32 21.21
C SER A 6 -6.02 -4.29 20.60
N ALA A 7 -5.79 -5.43 21.24
CA ALA A 7 -4.91 -6.47 20.71
C ALA A 7 -5.28 -6.90 19.28
N LYS A 8 -6.58 -6.96 18.96
CA LYS A 8 -7.08 -7.23 17.60
C LYS A 8 -6.70 -6.10 16.63
N GLY A 9 -6.77 -4.85 17.07
CA GLY A 9 -6.38 -3.68 16.29
C GLY A 9 -4.88 -3.66 16.00
N ILE A 10 -4.04 -4.01 16.97
CA ILE A 10 -2.58 -4.13 16.78
C ILE A 10 -2.24 -5.20 15.72
N ILE A 11 -2.97 -6.32 15.72
CA ILE A 11 -2.77 -7.40 14.74
C ILE A 11 -3.17 -6.92 13.35
N GLN A 12 -4.30 -6.24 13.19
CA GLN A 12 -4.72 -5.66 11.91
C GLN A 12 -3.74 -4.60 11.41
N LEU A 13 -3.33 -3.64 12.25
CA LEU A 13 -2.34 -2.63 11.85
C LEU A 13 -1.02 -3.25 11.40
N ARG A 14 -0.56 -4.33 12.05
CA ARG A 14 0.65 -5.03 11.63
C ARG A 14 0.47 -5.68 10.26
N HIS A 15 -0.67 -6.33 10.04
CA HIS A 15 -1.00 -6.96 8.77
C HIS A 15 -1.04 -5.93 7.64
N ASP A 16 -1.77 -4.83 7.82
CA ASP A 16 -1.92 -3.77 6.82
C ASP A 16 -0.56 -3.13 6.48
N ARG A 17 0.29 -2.92 7.50
CA ARG A 17 1.65 -2.38 7.34
C ARG A 17 2.53 -3.34 6.54
N ASP A 18 2.42 -4.64 6.78
CA ASP A 18 3.22 -5.65 6.07
C ASP A 18 2.76 -5.75 4.60
N THR A 19 1.45 -5.75 4.34
CA THR A 19 0.88 -5.71 2.98
C THR A 19 1.29 -4.46 2.21
N PHE A 20 1.25 -3.28 2.85
CA PHE A 20 1.69 -2.04 2.23
C PHE A 20 3.18 -2.08 1.86
N ARG A 21 4.02 -2.64 2.75
CA ARG A 21 5.45 -2.80 2.50
C ARG A 21 5.72 -3.70 1.29
N ASP A 22 4.99 -4.80 1.16
CA ASP A 22 5.15 -5.72 0.04
C ASP A 22 4.74 -5.07 -1.28
N ALA A 23 3.62 -4.33 -1.31
CA ALA A 23 3.20 -3.55 -2.47
C ALA A 23 4.24 -2.47 -2.83
N ALA A 24 4.74 -1.74 -1.85
CA ALA A 24 5.77 -0.70 -2.04
C ALA A 24 7.11 -1.26 -2.55
N LEU A 25 7.43 -2.53 -2.28
CA LEU A 25 8.62 -3.20 -2.83
C LEU A 25 8.40 -3.76 -4.25
N ALA A 26 7.16 -4.07 -4.61
CA ALA A 26 6.81 -4.56 -5.94
C ALA A 26 6.67 -3.42 -6.97
N LEU A 27 6.19 -2.25 -6.56
CA LEU A 27 6.01 -1.07 -7.42
C LEU A 27 7.30 -0.56 -8.12
N PRO A 28 8.48 -0.51 -7.47
CA PRO A 28 9.72 -0.13 -8.13
C PRO A 28 10.20 -1.20 -9.12
N ARG A 29 10.03 -2.50 -8.80
CA ARG A 29 10.48 -3.60 -9.68
C ARG A 29 9.70 -3.63 -10.99
N SER A 30 8.38 -3.47 -10.95
CA SER A 30 7.58 -3.38 -12.17
C SER A 30 7.96 -2.17 -13.03
N ALA A 31 8.30 -1.04 -12.41
CA ALA A 31 8.76 0.17 -13.09
C ALA A 31 10.18 0.05 -13.69
N THR A 32 11.03 -0.84 -13.17
CA THR A 32 12.42 -0.98 -13.64
C THR A 32 12.56 -2.04 -14.73
N ASP A 33 11.74 -3.11 -14.71
CA ASP A 33 11.83 -4.22 -15.68
C ASP A 33 11.23 -3.86 -17.07
N SER A 34 10.33 -2.87 -17.11
CA SER A 34 9.61 -2.49 -18.34
C SER A 34 10.18 -1.26 -19.05
N GLY A 35 11.10 -0.51 -18.43
CA GLY A 35 11.59 0.79 -18.94
C GLY A 35 10.56 1.92 -18.96
N ASP A 36 9.26 1.60 -18.96
CA ASP A 36 8.16 2.52 -18.75
C ASP A 36 7.82 2.63 -17.26
N ARG A 37 7.85 3.85 -16.72
CA ARG A 37 7.29 4.15 -15.40
C ARG A 37 5.82 3.75 -15.42
N ALA A 38 5.49 2.60 -14.82
CA ALA A 38 4.10 2.21 -14.60
C ALA A 38 3.37 3.38 -13.93
N THR A 39 2.34 3.89 -14.62
CA THR A 39 1.58 5.04 -14.11
C THR A 39 0.90 4.68 -12.79
N LEU A 40 0.64 5.66 -11.93
CA LEU A 40 -0.05 5.44 -10.64
C LEU A 40 -1.35 4.64 -10.83
N ASP A 41 -2.07 4.85 -11.93
CA ASP A 41 -3.28 4.08 -12.28
C ASP A 41 -3.02 2.61 -12.63
N GLN A 42 -1.96 2.29 -13.38
CA GLN A 42 -1.58 0.90 -13.65
C GLN A 42 -1.14 0.17 -12.39
N ALA A 43 -0.36 0.84 -11.54
CA ALA A 43 0.03 0.35 -10.23
C ALA A 43 -1.21 0.02 -9.37
N MET A 44 -2.14 0.96 -9.23
CA MET A 44 -3.38 0.75 -8.48
C MET A 44 -4.20 -0.41 -9.04
N GLY A 45 -4.27 -0.57 -10.37
CA GLY A 45 -4.95 -1.70 -11.01
C GLY A 45 -4.32 -3.07 -10.70
N ILE A 46 -2.98 -3.16 -10.69
CA ILE A 46 -2.26 -4.41 -10.39
C ILE A 46 -2.47 -4.84 -8.93
N PHE A 47 -2.46 -3.89 -8.00
CA PHE A 47 -2.61 -4.15 -6.57
C PHE A 47 -4.06 -4.06 -6.07
N ASN A 48 -5.01 -3.86 -6.97
CA ASN A 48 -6.43 -3.70 -6.68
C ASN A 48 -6.72 -2.63 -5.61
N LEU A 49 -5.96 -1.53 -5.65
CA LEU A 49 -6.02 -0.40 -4.72
C LEU A 49 -6.96 0.67 -5.26
N ASN A 50 -7.79 1.26 -4.38
CA ASN A 50 -8.68 2.36 -4.77
C ASN A 50 -8.03 3.72 -4.48
N ARG A 51 -7.98 4.59 -5.50
CA ARG A 51 -7.48 5.98 -5.37
C ARG A 51 -8.19 6.75 -4.27
N ALA A 52 -9.49 6.54 -4.10
CA ALA A 52 -10.28 7.21 -3.07
C ALA A 52 -9.81 6.85 -1.64
N GLU A 53 -9.34 5.62 -1.43
CA GLU A 53 -8.84 5.17 -0.13
C GLU A 53 -7.46 5.75 0.18
N LEU A 54 -6.62 5.92 -0.87
CA LEU A 54 -5.32 6.58 -0.77
C LEU A 54 -5.42 8.08 -0.51
N GLU A 55 -6.41 8.76 -1.09
CA GLU A 55 -6.61 10.20 -0.91
C GLU A 55 -7.39 10.56 0.37
N ALA A 56 -8.23 9.65 0.86
CA ALA A 56 -8.95 9.84 2.13
C ALA A 56 -8.04 9.80 3.37
N GLY A 57 -6.80 9.32 3.23
CA GLY A 57 -5.80 9.29 4.31
C GLY A 57 -4.97 10.57 4.47
N ARG A 58 -5.33 11.66 3.78
CA ARG A 58 -4.58 12.93 3.78
C ARG A 58 -5.18 14.01 4.69
#